data_AF-A0A9W6ZCC1-F1
#
_entry.id   AF-A0A9W6ZCC1-F1
#
_cell.length_a   1.000
_cell.length_b   1.000
_cell.length_c   1.000
_cell.angle_alpha   90.00
_cell.angle_beta   90.00
_cell.angle_gamma   90.00
#
_symmetry.space_group_name_H-M   'P 1'
#
loop_
_entity.id
_entity.type
_entity.pdbx_description
1 polymer ?
#
loop_
_entity_poly.entity_id
_entity_poly.type
_entity_poly.pdbx_seq_one_letter_code
_entity_poly.pdbx_strand_id
1 'polypeptide(L)'
;MSLSTQPSGRVATPKGHELMGRRHTHHHHQGKMVKEKMLSITGHQRNENIADAVAKGANQAELKSQWLDPENNPIAPSKTFTEYQQKLRTMNLPHHSYDIDGDGIVGPEDLFMAKRFDIDGNGVLDEEEQHIGKQIIAEQFFKAREAEGDLDLYGGEYAEKSISENIEDLASCPGSQFKKKIQELKNIEQGLATISSKKMKDALTVWNPELIKHNYFTDKFDVTAWNDFGAPGPRDPNFHLQNDHKGSLDTYHNLRKNKDRFICQDRLDQAERRLFKAEPWRTNNFHGNNTGDFQSVAKTSYVSNLRLENTARRGEVEIGDRTARMYTSRKF
;
A
#
# COMPACT_ATOMS: atom_id res chain seq x y z
N MET A 1 -58.95 -6.37 -33.84
CA MET A 1 -57.49 -6.17 -33.87
C MET A 1 -56.84 -7.46 -33.40
N SER A 2 -56.46 -8.32 -34.35
CA SER A 2 -56.02 -9.69 -34.13
C SER A 2 -54.50 -9.75 -33.96
N LEU A 3 -54.07 -10.23 -32.80
CA LEU A 3 -52.69 -10.50 -32.41
C LEU A 3 -52.15 -11.69 -33.21
N SER A 4 -51.03 -11.49 -33.92
CA SER A 4 -50.29 -12.53 -34.63
C SER A 4 -49.03 -12.88 -33.82
N THR A 5 -49.07 -14.03 -33.18
CA THR A 5 -47.96 -14.66 -32.45
C THR A 5 -47.24 -15.59 -33.42
N GLN A 6 -45.94 -15.37 -33.66
CA GLN A 6 -45.10 -16.32 -34.41
C GLN A 6 -44.25 -17.20 -33.46
N PRO A 7 -44.03 -18.48 -33.80
CA PRO A 7 -43.39 -19.45 -32.92
C PRO A 7 -41.86 -19.48 -33.01
N SER A 8 -41.26 -19.81 -31.86
CA SER A 8 -39.84 -20.05 -31.61
C SER A 8 -39.26 -21.20 -32.45
N GLY A 9 -38.22 -20.91 -33.22
CA GLY A 9 -37.36 -21.92 -33.85
C GLY A 9 -36.28 -22.40 -32.88
N ARG A 10 -36.29 -23.71 -32.58
CA ARG A 10 -35.20 -24.41 -31.86
C ARG A 10 -34.01 -24.62 -32.81
N VAL A 11 -32.83 -24.15 -32.43
CA VAL A 11 -31.57 -24.48 -33.11
C VAL A 11 -30.94 -25.69 -32.43
N ALA A 12 -30.64 -26.71 -33.23
CA ALA A 12 -30.03 -27.96 -32.83
C ALA A 12 -28.53 -27.78 -32.54
N THR A 13 -28.06 -28.37 -31.44
CA THR A 13 -26.64 -28.46 -31.10
C THR A 13 -25.98 -29.63 -31.85
N PRO A 14 -24.80 -29.45 -32.47
CA PRO A 14 -24.02 -30.58 -32.96
C PRO A 14 -23.17 -31.17 -31.84
N LYS A 15 -23.33 -32.48 -31.63
CA LYS A 15 -22.39 -33.36 -30.93
C LYS A 15 -21.11 -33.46 -31.78
N GLY A 16 -19.94 -33.29 -31.17
CA GLY A 16 -18.67 -33.35 -31.89
C GLY A 16 -17.47 -33.70 -31.03
N HIS A 17 -17.25 -35.02 -30.88
CA HIS A 17 -15.96 -35.71 -30.80
C HIS A 17 -14.86 -35.24 -29.81
N GLU A 18 -14.71 -36.03 -28.74
CA GLU A 18 -13.44 -36.26 -28.05
C GLU A 18 -12.37 -36.76 -29.05
N LEU A 19 -11.25 -36.04 -29.12
CA LEU A 19 -9.99 -36.54 -29.65
C LEU A 19 -8.92 -36.42 -28.57
N MET A 20 -8.67 -37.53 -27.89
CA MET A 20 -7.51 -37.71 -27.01
C MET A 20 -6.22 -37.64 -27.84
N GLY A 21 -5.62 -36.46 -27.91
CA GLY A 21 -4.28 -36.27 -28.45
C GLY A 21 -3.20 -36.57 -27.41
N ARG A 22 -2.65 -37.79 -27.45
CA ARG A 22 -1.36 -38.16 -26.82
C ARG A 22 -0.28 -37.17 -27.29
N ARG A 23 0.22 -36.31 -26.40
CA ARG A 23 1.47 -35.56 -26.66
C ARG A 23 2.67 -36.40 -26.22
N HIS A 24 3.38 -36.93 -27.20
CA HIS A 24 4.72 -37.47 -27.05
C HIS A 24 5.69 -36.36 -26.61
N THR A 25 6.36 -36.56 -25.48
CA THR A 25 7.52 -35.78 -25.05
C THR A 25 8.77 -36.34 -25.76
N HIS A 26 9.20 -35.71 -26.85
CA HIS A 26 10.48 -36.00 -27.49
C HIS A 26 11.49 -34.87 -27.28
N HIS A 27 12.60 -35.25 -26.65
CA HIS A 27 13.97 -34.75 -26.78
C HIS A 27 14.21 -33.33 -27.35
N HIS A 28 14.86 -32.50 -26.51
CA HIS A 28 15.98 -31.70 -27.00
C HIS A 28 17.11 -31.66 -25.96
N HIS A 29 18.12 -32.50 -26.20
CA HIS A 29 19.34 -32.63 -25.42
C HIS A 29 20.55 -32.35 -26.33
N GLN A 30 20.64 -31.16 -26.91
CA GLN A 30 21.84 -30.69 -27.60
C GLN A 30 21.98 -29.18 -27.44
N GLY A 31 22.89 -28.75 -26.56
CA GLY A 31 23.14 -27.33 -26.31
C GLY A 31 24.19 -27.06 -25.23
N LYS A 32 25.22 -27.90 -25.12
CA LYS A 32 26.34 -27.73 -24.18
C LYS A 32 27.69 -27.96 -24.85
N MET A 33 27.99 -27.32 -26.00
CA MET A 33 29.38 -27.32 -26.54
C MET A 33 29.74 -26.05 -27.35
N VAL A 34 29.39 -24.85 -26.88
CA VAL A 34 29.94 -23.61 -27.48
C VAL A 34 30.38 -22.58 -26.43
N LYS A 35 30.76 -23.02 -25.22
CA LYS A 35 31.22 -22.10 -24.16
C LYS A 35 32.72 -22.16 -23.83
N GLU A 36 33.50 -23.02 -24.49
CA GLU A 36 34.92 -23.21 -24.13
C GLU A 36 35.95 -22.75 -25.17
N LYS A 37 35.56 -22.16 -26.31
CA LYS A 37 36.51 -21.76 -27.36
C LYS A 37 36.81 -20.25 -27.49
N MET A 38 36.36 -19.42 -26.55
CA MET A 38 36.57 -17.96 -26.62
C MET A 38 37.29 -17.36 -25.38
N LEU A 39 38.10 -18.14 -24.67
CA LEU A 39 38.83 -17.67 -23.47
C LEU A 39 40.37 -17.73 -23.57
N SER A 40 40.95 -17.83 -24.77
CA SER A 40 42.42 -17.87 -24.93
C SER A 40 43.02 -16.75 -25.78
N ILE A 41 42.36 -15.58 -25.88
CA ILE A 41 42.98 -14.38 -26.45
C ILE A 41 43.70 -13.63 -25.31
N THR A 42 44.92 -14.11 -25.06
CA THR A 42 46.13 -13.31 -24.78
C THR A 42 45.95 -12.02 -23.95
N GLY A 43 45.94 -12.18 -22.63
CA GLY A 43 46.02 -11.08 -21.64
C GLY A 43 47.37 -10.34 -21.58
N HIS A 44 48.16 -10.30 -22.65
CA HIS A 44 49.43 -9.55 -22.71
C HIS A 44 49.43 -8.41 -23.74
N GLN A 45 48.50 -8.37 -24.70
CA GLN A 45 48.36 -7.24 -25.64
C GLN A 45 47.34 -6.17 -25.22
N ARG A 46 46.58 -6.41 -24.13
CA ARG A 46 45.60 -5.43 -23.62
C ARG A 46 46.22 -4.34 -22.74
N ASN A 47 47.41 -4.55 -22.17
CA ASN A 47 47.95 -3.61 -21.19
C ASN A 47 48.71 -2.43 -21.81
N GLU A 48 49.33 -2.60 -22.98
CA GLU A 48 50.07 -1.50 -23.63
C GLU A 48 49.14 -0.48 -24.31
N ASN A 49 48.01 -0.93 -24.86
CA ASN A 49 47.01 -0.03 -25.45
C ASN A 49 46.23 0.81 -24.41
N ILE A 50 46.18 0.36 -23.14
CA ILE A 50 45.51 1.12 -22.07
C ILE A 50 46.38 2.29 -21.61
N ALA A 51 47.72 2.13 -21.56
CA ALA A 51 48.62 3.20 -21.12
C ALA A 51 48.64 4.38 -22.11
N ASP A 52 48.65 4.12 -23.42
CA ASP A 52 48.61 5.16 -24.45
C ASP A 52 47.24 5.85 -24.56
N ALA A 53 46.14 5.14 -24.27
CA ALA A 53 44.81 5.74 -24.20
C ALA A 53 44.62 6.66 -22.98
N VAL A 54 45.21 6.29 -21.83
CA VAL A 54 45.17 7.11 -20.60
C VAL A 54 46.03 8.37 -20.74
N ALA A 55 47.20 8.30 -21.40
CA ALA A 55 48.06 9.45 -21.62
C ALA A 55 47.47 10.47 -22.62
N LYS A 56 46.67 10.03 -23.59
CA LYS A 56 45.96 10.93 -24.53
C LYS A 56 44.66 11.51 -23.96
N GLY A 57 44.03 10.86 -22.97
CA GLY A 57 42.79 11.35 -22.35
C GLY A 57 42.98 12.41 -21.26
N ALA A 58 44.17 12.58 -20.70
CA ALA A 58 44.39 13.47 -19.55
C ALA A 58 44.48 14.97 -19.90
N ASN A 59 44.77 15.32 -21.16
CA ASN A 59 44.89 16.72 -21.61
C ASN A 59 43.63 17.24 -22.34
N GLN A 60 42.59 16.40 -22.44
CA GLN A 60 41.35 16.73 -23.15
C GLN A 60 40.10 16.52 -22.30
N ALA A 61 40.25 16.47 -20.97
CA ALA A 61 39.15 16.64 -20.06
C ALA A 61 38.91 18.15 -19.86
N GLU A 62 38.43 18.83 -20.90
CA GLU A 62 37.75 20.10 -20.67
C GLU A 62 36.50 19.78 -19.85
N LEU A 63 36.63 19.82 -18.52
CA LEU A 63 35.52 19.87 -17.55
C LEU A 63 34.70 21.16 -17.70
N LYS A 64 34.72 21.80 -18.87
CA LYS A 64 33.70 22.76 -19.22
C LYS A 64 32.44 21.93 -19.41
N SER A 65 31.50 22.07 -18.48
CA SER A 65 30.15 21.58 -18.71
C SER A 65 29.75 21.97 -20.12
N GLN A 66 29.26 21.04 -20.95
CA GLN A 66 28.81 21.29 -22.33
C GLN A 66 27.89 22.53 -22.45
N TRP A 67 27.29 22.92 -21.34
CA TRP A 67 26.51 24.15 -21.11
C TRP A 67 27.27 25.47 -21.35
N LEU A 68 28.62 25.48 -21.31
CA LEU A 68 29.45 26.67 -21.48
C LEU A 68 30.11 26.77 -22.86
N ASP A 69 30.01 25.74 -23.69
CA ASP A 69 30.61 25.74 -25.04
C ASP A 69 29.62 26.32 -26.05
N PRO A 70 29.86 27.50 -26.63
CA PRO A 70 28.91 28.13 -27.57
C PRO A 70 28.66 27.29 -28.82
N GLU A 71 29.62 26.45 -29.20
CA GLU A 71 29.55 25.60 -30.39
C GLU A 71 28.80 24.28 -30.16
N ASN A 72 28.70 23.83 -28.90
CA ASN A 72 28.16 22.51 -28.55
C ASN A 72 27.07 22.54 -27.46
N ASN A 73 26.54 23.71 -27.13
CA ASN A 73 25.44 23.83 -26.18
C ASN A 73 24.12 23.42 -26.86
N PRO A 74 23.41 22.39 -26.36
CA PRO A 74 22.12 21.99 -26.91
C PRO A 74 21.03 23.06 -26.72
N ILE A 75 21.24 24.02 -25.82
CA ILE A 75 20.28 25.09 -25.54
C ILE A 75 20.62 26.32 -26.39
N ALA A 76 19.69 26.71 -27.24
CA ALA A 76 19.83 27.91 -28.07
C ALA A 76 20.06 29.18 -27.20
N PRO A 77 20.96 30.09 -27.60
CA PRO A 77 21.22 31.32 -26.86
C PRO A 77 19.93 32.13 -26.69
N SER A 78 19.77 32.75 -25.52
CA SER A 78 18.58 33.53 -25.16
C SER A 78 19.01 34.91 -24.65
N LYS A 79 18.22 35.94 -24.96
CA LYS A 79 18.55 37.32 -24.57
C LYS A 79 18.16 37.62 -23.13
N THR A 80 17.12 36.93 -22.63
CA THR A 80 16.55 37.13 -21.30
C THR A 80 16.44 35.81 -20.55
N PHE A 81 16.50 35.87 -19.22
CA PHE A 81 16.34 34.69 -18.35
C PHE A 81 14.95 34.03 -18.52
N THR A 82 13.91 34.82 -18.76
CA THR A 82 12.55 34.32 -19.02
C THR A 82 12.47 33.51 -20.32
N GLU A 83 13.12 33.98 -21.39
CA GLU A 83 13.20 33.26 -22.66
C GLU A 83 13.99 31.95 -22.51
N TYR A 84 15.10 31.97 -21.74
CA TYR A 84 15.87 30.77 -21.40
C TYR A 84 15.02 29.71 -20.69
N GLN A 85 14.28 30.11 -19.65
CA GLN A 85 13.40 29.19 -18.91
C GLN A 85 12.28 28.63 -19.78
N GLN A 86 11.71 29.44 -20.68
CA GLN A 86 10.70 28.96 -21.64
C GLN A 86 11.30 27.93 -22.59
N LYS A 87 12.50 28.19 -23.15
CA LYS A 87 13.21 27.24 -24.01
C LYS A 87 13.52 25.92 -23.30
N LEU A 88 13.99 25.99 -22.05
CA LEU A 88 14.20 24.80 -21.23
C LEU A 88 12.91 24.02 -20.99
N ARG A 89 11.79 24.71 -20.72
CA ARG A 89 10.48 24.06 -20.55
C ARG A 89 10.01 23.38 -21.83
N THR A 90 10.19 24.03 -22.99
CA THR A 90 9.80 23.44 -24.28
C THR A 90 10.71 22.29 -24.69
N MET A 91 12.01 22.36 -24.39
CA MET A 91 12.97 21.27 -24.67
C MET A 91 12.74 20.04 -23.79
N ASN A 92 12.31 20.26 -22.54
CA ASN A 92 12.00 19.17 -21.61
C ASN A 92 10.53 18.72 -21.69
N LEU A 93 9.73 19.29 -22.60
CA LEU A 93 8.34 18.89 -22.78
C LEU A 93 8.33 17.57 -23.58
N PRO A 94 7.77 16.48 -23.04
CA PRO A 94 7.66 15.24 -23.78
C PRO A 94 6.79 15.42 -25.04
N HIS A 95 7.10 14.67 -26.08
CA HIS A 95 6.31 14.68 -27.30
C HIS A 95 4.90 14.13 -27.04
N HIS A 96 3.90 14.64 -27.75
CA HIS A 96 2.51 14.21 -27.56
C HIS A 96 2.28 12.73 -27.90
N SER A 97 3.16 12.10 -28.69
CA SER A 97 3.06 10.68 -29.03
C SER A 97 3.36 9.76 -27.84
N TYR A 98 3.94 10.30 -26.76
CA TYR A 98 4.18 9.56 -25.53
C TYR A 98 2.88 9.33 -24.74
N ASP A 99 1.79 10.02 -25.07
CA ASP A 99 0.46 9.82 -24.48
C ASP A 99 -0.18 8.52 -25.01
N ILE A 100 0.27 7.38 -24.47
CA ILE A 100 -0.13 6.04 -24.93
C ILE A 100 -1.58 5.72 -24.51
N ASP A 101 -1.99 6.17 -23.32
CA ASP A 101 -3.36 5.99 -22.84
C ASP A 101 -4.36 7.00 -23.45
N GLY A 102 -3.84 8.07 -24.07
CA GLY A 102 -4.57 9.09 -24.83
C GLY A 102 -5.20 10.17 -23.95
N ASP A 103 -4.83 10.27 -22.68
CA ASP A 103 -5.49 11.14 -21.69
C ASP A 103 -5.36 12.65 -21.99
N GLY A 104 -4.45 12.99 -22.91
CA GLY A 104 -4.09 14.35 -23.34
C GLY A 104 -2.93 14.94 -22.53
N ILE A 105 -2.38 14.19 -21.57
CA ILE A 105 -1.35 14.59 -20.62
C ILE A 105 -0.33 13.43 -20.53
N VAL A 106 0.92 13.70 -20.88
CA VAL A 106 1.96 12.68 -20.71
C VAL A 106 2.28 12.53 -19.22
N GLY A 107 1.78 11.46 -18.60
CA GLY A 107 2.05 11.11 -17.21
C GLY A 107 3.45 10.52 -17.01
N PRO A 108 3.87 10.30 -15.75
CA PRO A 108 5.13 9.61 -15.46
C PRO A 108 5.11 8.14 -15.90
N GLU A 109 3.94 7.49 -15.88
CA GLU A 109 3.75 6.11 -16.34
C GLU A 109 3.89 6.02 -17.86
N ASP A 110 3.24 6.94 -18.59
CA ASP A 110 3.38 7.09 -20.04
C ASP A 110 4.83 7.33 -20.46
N LEU A 111 5.53 8.23 -19.76
CA LEU A 111 6.94 8.52 -20.03
C LEU A 111 7.82 7.28 -19.84
N PHE A 112 7.54 6.47 -18.82
CA PHE A 112 8.26 5.23 -18.54
C PHE A 112 8.00 4.17 -19.62
N MET A 113 6.75 4.04 -20.06
CA MET A 113 6.37 3.13 -21.14
C MET A 113 6.93 3.59 -22.48
N ALA A 114 6.79 4.86 -22.84
CA ALA A 114 7.28 5.43 -24.07
C ALA A 114 8.80 5.23 -24.22
N LYS A 115 9.57 5.51 -23.16
CA LYS A 115 11.02 5.26 -23.17
C LYS A 115 11.40 3.79 -23.41
N ARG A 116 10.52 2.85 -23.07
CA ARG A 116 10.74 1.42 -23.29
C ARG A 116 10.37 0.98 -24.71
N PHE A 117 9.41 1.66 -25.33
CA PHE A 117 8.92 1.34 -26.67
C PHE A 117 9.57 2.17 -27.77
N ASP A 118 10.21 3.29 -27.44
CA ASP A 118 11.04 4.13 -28.32
C ASP A 118 12.34 3.36 -28.62
N ILE A 119 12.26 2.42 -29.57
CA ILE A 119 13.35 1.48 -29.89
C ILE A 119 14.46 2.22 -30.64
N ASP A 120 14.08 3.19 -31.47
CA ASP A 120 15.01 3.98 -32.26
C ASP A 120 15.66 5.14 -31.45
N GLY A 121 15.06 5.53 -30.32
CA GLY A 121 15.58 6.56 -29.42
C GLY A 121 15.44 7.97 -30.00
N ASN A 122 14.49 8.18 -30.92
CA ASN A 122 14.31 9.45 -31.62
C ASN A 122 13.51 10.47 -30.78
N GLY A 123 12.88 10.05 -29.68
CA GLY A 123 12.07 10.91 -28.82
C GLY A 123 10.59 11.04 -29.23
N VAL A 124 10.14 10.27 -30.22
CA VAL A 124 8.81 10.32 -30.85
C VAL A 124 8.36 8.91 -31.23
N LEU A 125 7.38 8.38 -30.49
CA LEU A 125 6.79 7.08 -30.82
C LEU A 125 6.06 7.09 -32.16
N ASP A 126 6.36 6.13 -33.02
CA ASP A 126 5.61 5.88 -34.24
C ASP A 126 4.26 5.17 -33.98
N GLU A 127 3.46 4.95 -35.03
CA GLU A 127 2.15 4.31 -34.87
C GLU A 127 2.24 2.84 -34.44
N GLU A 128 3.30 2.14 -34.83
CA GLU A 128 3.52 0.73 -34.51
C GLU A 128 3.94 0.55 -33.04
N GLU A 129 4.88 1.38 -32.57
CA GLU A 129 5.34 1.46 -31.18
C GLU A 129 4.20 1.87 -30.24
N GLN A 130 3.38 2.85 -30.62
CA GLN A 130 2.18 3.22 -29.87
C GLN A 130 1.20 2.05 -29.78
N HIS A 131 0.99 1.31 -30.88
CA HIS A 131 0.10 0.15 -30.90
C HIS A 131 0.60 -0.96 -29.96
N ILE A 132 1.91 -1.23 -29.95
CA ILE A 132 2.52 -2.17 -29.00
C ILE A 132 2.29 -1.68 -27.56
N GLY A 133 2.48 -0.39 -27.29
CA GLY A 133 2.20 0.20 -25.98
C GLY A 133 0.76 -0.05 -25.51
N LYS A 134 -0.23 0.19 -26.38
CA LYS A 134 -1.65 -0.07 -26.09
C LYS A 134 -1.92 -1.56 -25.84
N GLN A 135 -1.31 -2.45 -26.63
CA GLN A 135 -1.43 -3.89 -26.43
C GLN A 135 -0.94 -4.30 -25.04
N ILE A 136 0.21 -3.79 -24.59
CA ILE A 136 0.75 -4.13 -23.27
C ILE A 136 -0.15 -3.61 -22.14
N ILE A 137 -0.71 -2.40 -22.27
CA ILE A 137 -1.65 -1.85 -21.28
C ILE A 137 -2.92 -2.72 -21.21
N ALA A 138 -3.51 -3.05 -22.36
CA ALA A 138 -4.69 -3.89 -22.44
C ALA A 138 -4.42 -5.31 -21.90
N GLU A 139 -3.25 -5.88 -22.23
CA GLU A 139 -2.81 -7.18 -21.74
C GLU A 139 -2.66 -7.19 -20.21
N GLN A 140 -2.04 -6.16 -19.63
CA GLN A 140 -1.93 -6.03 -18.18
C GLN A 140 -3.30 -5.94 -17.51
N PHE A 141 -4.23 -5.16 -18.10
CA PHE A 141 -5.58 -5.02 -17.60
C PHE A 141 -6.32 -6.37 -17.58
N PHE A 142 -6.35 -7.08 -18.72
CA PHE A 142 -7.09 -8.34 -18.81
C PHE A 142 -6.44 -9.48 -18.02
N LYS A 143 -5.10 -9.58 -17.97
CA LYS A 143 -4.41 -10.60 -17.17
C LYS A 143 -4.69 -10.46 -15.67
N ALA A 144 -4.76 -9.23 -15.17
CA ALA A 144 -5.13 -8.98 -13.78
C ALA A 144 -6.53 -9.52 -13.46
N ARG A 145 -7.49 -9.35 -14.38
CA ARG A 145 -8.89 -9.79 -14.20
C ARG A 145 -9.13 -11.26 -14.47
N GLU A 146 -8.39 -11.85 -15.40
CA GLU A 146 -8.42 -13.30 -15.61
C GLU A 146 -7.99 -14.04 -14.34
N ALA A 147 -6.94 -13.54 -13.65
CA ALA A 147 -6.47 -14.12 -12.40
C ALA A 147 -7.52 -14.04 -11.27
N GLU A 148 -8.38 -13.02 -11.30
CA GLU A 148 -9.47 -12.81 -10.34
C GLU A 148 -10.74 -13.60 -10.73
N GLY A 149 -10.93 -13.91 -12.01
CA GLY A 149 -12.13 -14.58 -12.53
C GLY A 149 -13.34 -13.66 -12.71
N ASP A 150 -13.12 -12.34 -12.78
CA ASP A 150 -14.17 -11.31 -12.71
C ASP A 150 -14.49 -10.67 -14.07
N LEU A 151 -14.06 -11.28 -15.17
CA LEU A 151 -14.21 -10.70 -16.52
C LEU A 151 -15.68 -10.41 -16.88
N ASP A 152 -16.59 -11.26 -16.42
CA ASP A 152 -18.05 -11.15 -16.63
C ASP A 152 -18.65 -9.85 -16.09
N LEU A 153 -18.01 -9.21 -15.11
CA LEU A 153 -18.49 -7.98 -14.49
C LEU A 153 -18.25 -6.73 -15.35
N TYR A 154 -17.39 -6.82 -16.36
CA TYR A 154 -17.04 -5.71 -17.26
C TYR A 154 -17.91 -5.66 -18.52
N GLY A 155 -18.77 -6.66 -18.72
CA GLY A 155 -19.72 -6.74 -19.83
C GLY A 155 -19.71 -8.11 -20.50
N GLY A 156 -20.88 -8.55 -20.98
CA GLY A 156 -21.01 -9.85 -21.65
C GLY A 156 -20.15 -9.99 -22.92
N GLU A 157 -19.87 -8.88 -23.60
CA GLU A 157 -19.03 -8.86 -24.81
C GLU A 157 -17.59 -9.31 -24.54
N TYR A 158 -17.05 -9.04 -23.34
CA TYR A 158 -15.70 -9.42 -22.96
C TYR A 158 -15.63 -10.88 -22.48
N ALA A 159 -16.71 -11.39 -21.88
CA ALA A 159 -16.79 -12.77 -21.39
C ALA A 159 -16.93 -13.81 -22.52
N GLU A 160 -17.60 -13.45 -23.62
CA GLU A 160 -17.81 -14.35 -24.76
C GLU A 160 -16.56 -14.53 -25.63
N LYS A 161 -15.66 -13.54 -25.63
CA LYS A 161 -14.45 -13.51 -26.47
C LYS A 161 -13.22 -14.04 -25.74
N SER A 162 -12.24 -14.51 -26.50
CA SER A 162 -10.95 -14.84 -25.91
C SER A 162 -10.21 -13.59 -25.44
N ILE A 163 -9.36 -13.72 -24.41
CA ILE A 163 -8.59 -12.60 -23.87
C ILE A 163 -7.69 -11.96 -24.93
N SER A 164 -7.07 -12.78 -25.79
CA SER A 164 -6.26 -12.29 -26.91
C SER A 164 -7.05 -11.43 -27.88
N GLU A 165 -8.28 -11.84 -28.24
CA GLU A 165 -9.15 -11.05 -29.12
C GLU A 165 -9.59 -9.75 -28.44
N ASN A 166 -9.91 -9.79 -27.14
CA ASN A 166 -10.26 -8.59 -26.38
C ASN A 166 -9.10 -7.57 -26.33
N ILE A 167 -7.86 -8.05 -26.18
CA ILE A 167 -6.65 -7.22 -26.21
C ILE A 167 -6.49 -6.55 -27.59
N GLU A 168 -6.62 -7.33 -28.66
CA GLU A 168 -6.48 -6.83 -30.03
C GLU A 168 -7.61 -5.85 -30.41
N ASP A 169 -8.85 -6.13 -30.01
CA ASP A 169 -10.01 -5.26 -30.22
C ASP A 169 -9.85 -3.92 -29.48
N LEU A 170 -9.28 -3.92 -28.27
CA LEU A 170 -8.96 -2.68 -27.57
C LEU A 170 -7.79 -1.95 -28.25
N ALA A 171 -6.68 -2.63 -28.53
CA ALA A 171 -5.47 -2.00 -29.05
C ALA A 171 -5.64 -1.42 -30.47
N SER A 172 -6.47 -2.05 -31.29
CA SER A 172 -6.80 -1.59 -32.64
C SER A 172 -7.68 -0.33 -32.66
N CYS A 173 -8.26 0.07 -31.53
CA CYS A 173 -9.02 1.31 -31.45
C CYS A 173 -8.10 2.54 -31.67
N PRO A 174 -8.55 3.56 -32.43
CA PRO A 174 -7.82 4.82 -32.54
C PRO A 174 -7.63 5.45 -31.16
N GLY A 175 -6.53 6.18 -30.94
CA GLY A 175 -6.08 6.60 -29.59
C GLY A 175 -7.16 7.25 -28.72
N SER A 176 -8.00 8.10 -29.30
CA SER A 176 -9.11 8.75 -28.57
C SER A 176 -10.24 7.79 -28.13
N GLN A 177 -10.47 6.70 -28.86
CA GLN A 177 -11.46 5.68 -28.51
C GLN A 177 -10.88 4.65 -27.53
N PHE A 178 -9.60 4.28 -27.69
CA PHE A 178 -8.89 3.42 -26.75
C PHE A 178 -8.98 3.99 -25.33
N LYS A 179 -8.66 5.29 -25.18
CA LYS A 179 -8.84 6.03 -23.92
C LYS A 179 -10.22 5.86 -23.30
N LYS A 180 -11.27 6.13 -24.09
CA LYS A 180 -12.63 6.14 -23.57
C LYS A 180 -13.00 4.76 -23.05
N LYS A 181 -12.67 3.71 -23.81
CA LYS A 181 -12.91 2.33 -23.41
C LYS A 181 -12.10 1.93 -22.17
N ILE A 182 -10.80 2.21 -22.12
CA ILE A 182 -9.99 1.84 -20.95
C ILE A 182 -10.44 2.59 -19.69
N GLN A 183 -10.84 3.86 -19.82
CA GLN A 183 -11.36 4.65 -18.71
C GLN A 183 -12.75 4.17 -18.27
N GLU A 184 -13.62 3.79 -19.19
CA GLU A 184 -14.90 3.15 -18.88
C GLU A 184 -14.69 1.86 -18.09
N LEU A 185 -13.74 1.02 -18.50
CA LEU A 185 -13.37 -0.20 -17.78
C LEU A 185 -12.81 0.09 -16.38
N LYS A 186 -11.90 1.06 -16.24
CA LYS A 186 -11.38 1.52 -14.94
C LYS A 186 -12.47 2.10 -14.04
N ASN A 187 -13.44 2.82 -14.62
CA ASN A 187 -14.58 3.37 -13.87
C ASN A 187 -15.52 2.25 -13.38
N ILE A 188 -15.75 1.22 -14.20
CA ILE A 188 -16.49 0.02 -13.79
C ILE A 188 -15.75 -0.67 -12.65
N GLU A 189 -14.43 -0.87 -12.78
CA GLU A 189 -13.59 -1.44 -11.73
C GLU A 189 -13.71 -0.65 -10.41
N GLN A 190 -13.52 0.66 -10.47
CA GLN A 190 -13.65 1.53 -9.31
C GLN A 190 -15.08 1.47 -8.75
N GLY A 191 -16.08 1.37 -9.62
CA GLY A 191 -17.47 1.10 -9.27
C GLY A 191 -17.63 -0.21 -8.51
N LEU A 192 -17.03 -1.31 -8.97
CA LEU A 192 -17.10 -2.61 -8.31
C LEU A 192 -16.38 -2.61 -6.96
N ALA A 193 -15.20 -1.99 -6.87
CA ALA A 193 -14.45 -1.81 -5.63
C ALA A 193 -15.21 -0.93 -4.61
N THR A 194 -15.89 0.12 -5.09
CA THR A 194 -16.73 0.97 -4.24
C THR A 194 -18.06 0.31 -3.89
N ILE A 195 -18.65 -0.52 -4.75
CA ILE A 195 -19.87 -1.27 -4.47
C ILE A 195 -19.60 -2.37 -3.44
N SER A 196 -18.47 -3.07 -3.51
CA SER A 196 -18.12 -4.06 -2.48
C SER A 196 -17.99 -3.40 -1.11
N SER A 197 -17.28 -2.27 -1.04
CA SER A 197 -17.15 -1.49 0.20
C SER A 197 -18.45 -0.82 0.62
N LYS A 198 -19.29 -0.35 -0.31
CA LYS A 198 -20.61 0.24 0.00
C LYS A 198 -21.59 -0.82 0.47
N LYS A 199 -21.69 -1.98 -0.16
CA LYS A 199 -22.54 -3.09 0.32
C LYS A 199 -22.08 -3.59 1.68
N MET A 200 -20.76 -3.65 1.91
CA MET A 200 -20.21 -4.00 3.22
C MET A 200 -20.48 -2.89 4.26
N LYS A 201 -20.32 -1.62 3.88
CA LYS A 201 -20.67 -0.46 4.72
C LYS A 201 -22.15 -0.46 5.03
N ASP A 202 -23.01 -0.68 4.05
CA ASP A 202 -24.45 -0.79 4.17
C ASP A 202 -24.81 -1.97 5.10
N ALA A 203 -24.15 -3.13 4.98
CA ALA A 203 -24.35 -4.24 5.90
C ALA A 203 -23.86 -3.95 7.34
N LEU A 204 -22.83 -3.10 7.49
CA LEU A 204 -22.28 -2.69 8.78
C LEU A 204 -23.00 -1.49 9.41
N THR A 205 -23.58 -0.61 8.60
CA THR A 205 -24.39 0.52 9.03
C THR A 205 -25.78 -0.02 9.27
N VAL A 206 -26.20 -0.07 10.52
CA VAL A 206 -27.55 -0.52 10.87
C VAL A 206 -28.57 0.38 10.16
N TRP A 207 -29.28 -0.17 9.18
CA TRP A 207 -30.20 0.57 8.29
C TRP A 207 -31.36 1.24 9.03
N ASN A 208 -31.67 0.77 10.24
CA ASN A 208 -32.71 1.35 11.07
C ASN A 208 -32.08 2.33 12.09
N PRO A 209 -32.30 3.65 11.96
CA PRO A 209 -31.82 4.63 12.93
C PRO A 209 -32.39 4.41 14.33
N GLU A 210 -33.52 3.71 14.48
CA GLU A 210 -34.06 3.34 15.79
C GLU A 210 -33.27 2.22 16.48
N LEU A 211 -32.64 1.33 15.71
CA LEU A 211 -31.72 0.34 16.28
C LEU A 211 -30.42 1.00 16.73
N ILE A 212 -29.95 2.06 16.05
CA ILE A 212 -28.77 2.83 16.45
C ILE A 212 -28.99 3.55 17.79
N LYS A 213 -30.20 4.09 18.04
CA LYS A 213 -30.56 4.74 19.32
C LYS A 213 -30.40 3.84 20.54
N HIS A 214 -30.46 2.52 20.38
CA HIS A 214 -30.37 1.57 21.49
C HIS A 214 -29.14 0.65 21.42
N ASN A 215 -28.29 0.79 20.38
CA ASN A 215 -27.12 -0.06 20.24
C ASN A 215 -25.93 0.51 21.03
N TYR A 216 -26.01 0.34 22.34
CA TYR A 216 -25.02 0.75 23.36
C TYR A 216 -23.58 0.24 23.11
N PHE A 217 -23.40 -0.69 22.16
CA PHE A 217 -22.13 -1.36 21.89
C PHE A 217 -21.38 -0.85 20.66
N THR A 218 -22.06 -0.26 19.68
CA THR A 218 -21.38 0.33 18.50
C THR A 218 -20.74 1.67 18.80
N ASP A 219 -21.23 2.38 19.83
CA ASP A 219 -20.81 3.75 20.16
C ASP A 219 -19.85 3.83 21.36
N LYS A 220 -19.12 2.76 21.65
CA LYS A 220 -18.12 2.75 22.73
C LYS A 220 -16.94 3.71 22.51
N PHE A 221 -16.80 4.24 21.30
CA PHE A 221 -15.72 5.15 20.91
C PHE A 221 -16.21 6.52 20.42
N ASP A 222 -17.52 6.78 20.37
CA ASP A 222 -17.99 8.13 20.12
C ASP A 222 -17.87 8.94 21.42
N VAL A 223 -17.08 10.01 21.33
CA VAL A 223 -16.67 10.82 22.48
C VAL A 223 -17.84 11.66 22.99
N THR A 224 -18.92 11.79 22.21
CA THR A 224 -20.16 12.43 22.64
C THR A 224 -21.05 11.51 23.48
N ALA A 225 -20.94 10.19 23.35
CA ALA A 225 -21.68 9.25 24.20
C ALA A 225 -21.21 9.26 25.67
N TRP A 226 -20.06 9.89 25.96
CA TRP A 226 -19.61 10.17 27.32
C TRP A 226 -20.39 11.29 28.02
N ASN A 227 -21.16 12.11 27.28
CA ASN A 227 -21.92 13.21 27.88
C ASN A 227 -23.29 12.78 28.43
N ASP A 228 -23.79 11.58 28.11
CA ASP A 228 -25.17 11.19 28.45
C ASP A 228 -25.34 10.56 29.85
N PHE A 229 -24.25 10.36 30.62
CA PHE A 229 -24.31 9.83 31.99
C PHE A 229 -23.78 10.80 33.07
N GLY A 230 -23.67 12.10 32.78
CA GLY A 230 -23.26 13.09 33.77
C GLY A 230 -21.81 12.93 34.27
N ALA A 231 -20.97 12.20 33.53
CA ALA A 231 -19.54 12.18 33.77
C ALA A 231 -18.95 13.49 33.22
N PRO A 232 -18.30 14.34 34.04
CA PRO A 232 -17.71 15.58 33.57
C PRO A 232 -16.66 15.26 32.51
N GLY A 233 -16.89 15.71 31.28
CA GLY A 233 -15.97 15.49 30.19
C GLY A 233 -14.62 16.18 30.44
N PRO A 234 -13.55 15.80 29.74
CA PRO A 234 -12.22 16.43 29.86
C PRO A 234 -12.18 17.90 29.42
N ARG A 235 -13.31 18.46 28.98
CA ARG A 235 -13.51 19.88 28.65
C ARG A 235 -14.41 20.60 29.66
N ASP A 236 -14.87 19.92 30.71
CA ASP A 236 -15.63 20.56 31.77
C ASP A 236 -14.70 21.55 32.50
N PRO A 237 -15.01 22.86 32.50
CA PRO A 237 -14.17 23.88 33.13
C PRO A 237 -13.97 23.67 34.63
N ASN A 238 -14.78 22.82 35.26
CA ASN A 238 -14.64 22.47 36.68
C ASN A 238 -13.69 21.30 36.94
N PHE A 239 -13.18 20.61 35.91
CA PHE A 239 -12.24 19.49 36.04
C PHE A 239 -10.78 19.95 36.05
N HIS A 240 -10.46 20.96 36.86
CA HIS A 240 -9.09 21.36 37.12
C HIS A 240 -8.53 20.57 38.30
N LEU A 241 -7.83 19.47 38.01
CA LEU A 241 -6.93 18.85 38.98
C LEU A 241 -5.85 19.88 39.33
N GLN A 242 -5.83 20.31 40.59
CA GLN A 242 -5.10 21.48 41.11
C GLN A 242 -3.56 21.43 40.95
N ASN A 243 -2.98 20.46 40.25
CA ASN A 243 -1.53 20.31 40.09
C ASN A 243 -1.05 19.97 38.65
N ASP A 244 -1.91 20.02 37.62
CA ASP A 244 -1.51 19.65 36.25
C ASP A 244 -1.02 20.86 35.42
N HIS A 245 0.25 21.22 35.60
CA HIS A 245 0.98 22.10 34.67
C HIS A 245 1.66 21.34 33.52
N LYS A 246 1.40 20.03 33.37
CA LYS A 246 1.91 19.24 32.25
C LYS A 246 0.81 19.15 31.20
N GLY A 247 1.10 19.64 29.99
CA GLY A 247 0.12 19.89 28.94
C GLY A 247 -0.77 18.68 28.59
N SER A 248 -1.86 18.96 27.86
CA SER A 248 -2.96 18.03 27.55
C SER A 248 -2.53 16.68 26.98
N LEU A 249 -1.36 16.59 26.34
CA LEU A 249 -0.81 15.37 25.79
C LEU A 249 -0.34 14.39 26.88
N ASP A 250 0.32 14.88 27.92
CA ASP A 250 0.83 14.05 29.02
C ASP A 250 -0.32 13.53 29.89
N THR A 251 -1.33 14.36 30.13
CA THR A 251 -2.57 13.95 30.81
C THR A 251 -3.29 12.87 29.99
N TYR A 252 -3.37 13.03 28.66
CA TYR A 252 -3.94 12.03 27.76
C TYR A 252 -3.14 10.72 27.79
N HIS A 253 -1.81 10.78 27.75
CA HIS A 253 -0.96 9.60 27.84
C HIS A 253 -1.04 8.89 29.21
N ASN A 254 -1.15 9.63 30.31
CA ASN A 254 -1.35 9.07 31.65
C ASN A 254 -2.72 8.42 31.80
N LEU A 255 -3.78 9.03 31.27
CA LEU A 255 -5.12 8.44 31.23
C LEU A 255 -5.13 7.14 30.43
N ARG A 256 -4.41 7.09 29.29
CA ARG A 256 -4.29 5.87 28.48
C ARG A 256 -3.54 4.75 29.23
N LYS A 257 -2.39 5.07 29.81
CA LYS A 257 -1.57 4.11 30.58
C LYS A 257 -2.30 3.57 31.82
N ASN A 258 -3.01 4.41 32.56
CA ASN A 258 -3.74 3.98 33.75
C ASN A 258 -4.97 3.13 33.38
N LYS A 259 -5.71 3.51 32.34
CA LYS A 259 -6.89 2.75 31.89
C LYS A 259 -6.50 1.36 31.41
N ASP A 260 -5.39 1.23 30.69
CA ASP A 260 -4.87 -0.06 30.24
C ASP A 260 -4.45 -0.94 31.43
N ARG A 261 -3.86 -0.35 32.48
CA ARG A 261 -3.48 -1.08 33.70
C ARG A 261 -4.70 -1.62 34.45
N PHE A 262 -5.75 -0.82 34.61
CA PHE A 262 -7.00 -1.25 35.25
C PHE A 262 -7.73 -2.32 34.45
N ILE A 263 -7.76 -2.22 33.12
CA ILE A 263 -8.37 -3.23 32.24
C ILE A 263 -7.60 -4.56 32.33
N CYS A 264 -6.26 -4.51 32.35
CA CYS A 264 -5.44 -5.70 32.52
C CYS A 264 -5.67 -6.35 33.89
N GLN A 265 -5.79 -5.55 34.96
CA GLN A 265 -6.08 -6.07 36.30
C GLN A 265 -7.47 -6.71 36.38
N ASP A 266 -8.50 -6.05 35.85
CA ASP A 266 -9.87 -6.60 35.86
C ASP A 266 -9.96 -7.91 35.05
N ARG A 267 -9.19 -8.03 33.95
CA ARG A 267 -9.07 -9.28 33.19
C ARG A 267 -8.38 -10.39 33.98
N LEU A 268 -7.34 -10.07 34.76
CA LEU A 268 -6.70 -11.03 35.66
C LEU A 268 -7.65 -11.47 36.76
N ASP A 269 -8.35 -10.54 37.40
CA ASP A 269 -9.31 -10.83 38.46
C ASP A 269 -10.48 -11.69 37.93
N GLN A 270 -10.96 -11.42 36.71
CA GLN A 270 -11.97 -12.24 36.06
C GLN A 270 -11.44 -13.64 35.72
N ALA A 271 -10.18 -13.77 35.29
CA ALA A 271 -9.55 -15.05 35.02
C ALA A 271 -9.39 -15.87 36.32
N GLU A 272 -8.99 -15.22 37.42
CA GLU A 272 -8.95 -15.86 38.75
C GLU A 272 -10.34 -16.32 39.18
N ARG A 273 -11.38 -15.49 39.05
CA ARG A 273 -12.77 -15.89 39.35
C ARG A 273 -13.23 -17.09 38.52
N ARG A 274 -12.85 -17.15 37.24
CA ARG A 274 -13.15 -18.30 36.36
C ARG A 274 -12.41 -19.55 36.80
N LEU A 275 -11.14 -19.43 37.18
CA LEU A 275 -10.36 -20.54 37.75
C LEU A 275 -10.99 -21.05 39.05
N PHE A 276 -11.38 -20.15 39.96
CA PHE A 276 -12.09 -20.52 41.20
C PHE A 276 -13.42 -21.24 40.94
N LYS A 277 -14.15 -20.82 39.91
CA LYS A 277 -15.42 -21.46 39.52
C LYS A 277 -15.20 -22.82 38.85
N ALA A 278 -14.15 -22.96 38.05
CA ALA A 278 -13.84 -24.19 37.32
C ALA A 278 -13.23 -25.28 38.22
N GLU A 279 -12.47 -24.89 39.25
CA GLU A 279 -11.82 -25.81 40.18
C GLU A 279 -12.27 -25.55 41.63
N PRO A 280 -13.56 -25.82 41.98
CA PRO A 280 -14.08 -25.57 43.32
C PRO A 280 -13.40 -26.42 44.41
N TRP A 281 -12.65 -27.46 44.04
CA TRP A 281 -11.87 -28.26 44.99
C TRP A 281 -10.52 -27.61 45.37
N ARG A 282 -10.00 -26.65 44.59
CA ARG A 282 -8.78 -25.89 44.95
C ARG A 282 -8.97 -25.03 46.19
N THR A 283 -10.19 -24.56 46.48
CA THR A 283 -10.48 -23.76 47.68
C THR A 283 -10.37 -24.59 48.97
N ASN A 284 -10.58 -25.90 48.88
CA ASN A 284 -10.64 -26.76 50.07
C ASN A 284 -9.26 -27.21 50.59
N ASN A 285 -8.19 -27.04 49.80
CA ASN A 285 -6.83 -27.35 50.26
C ASN A 285 -6.13 -26.17 50.97
N PHE A 286 -6.79 -25.01 51.09
CA PHE A 286 -6.31 -23.86 51.86
C PHE A 286 -7.09 -23.65 53.16
N HIS A 287 -7.79 -24.68 53.65
CA HIS A 287 -8.34 -24.73 55.00
C HIS A 287 -7.47 -25.64 55.86
N GLY A 288 -6.21 -25.25 56.03
CA GLY A 288 -5.45 -25.65 57.20
C GLY A 288 -6.08 -24.95 58.41
N ASN A 289 -6.68 -25.76 59.29
CA ASN A 289 -7.23 -25.41 60.61
C ASN A 289 -6.65 -24.12 61.21
N ASN A 290 -7.38 -23.01 61.09
CA ASN A 290 -7.37 -21.94 62.06
C ASN A 290 -8.69 -21.19 61.93
N THR A 291 -9.62 -21.55 62.80
CA THR A 291 -10.78 -20.77 63.16
C THR A 291 -10.31 -19.42 63.72
N GLY A 292 -10.36 -18.36 62.92
CA GLY A 292 -10.10 -17.00 63.38
C GLY A 292 -9.98 -15.99 62.23
N ASP A 293 -11.03 -15.20 62.03
CA ASP A 293 -11.06 -13.92 61.31
C ASP A 293 -10.74 -13.89 59.81
N PHE A 294 -11.82 -14.08 59.03
CA PHE A 294 -11.92 -13.79 57.59
C PHE A 294 -11.67 -12.32 57.20
N GLN A 295 -11.43 -11.40 58.14
CA GLN A 295 -11.09 -9.99 57.86
C GLN A 295 -9.57 -9.73 57.68
N SER A 296 -8.70 -10.71 57.93
CA SER A 296 -7.24 -10.49 57.91
C SER A 296 -6.57 -10.64 56.54
N VAL A 297 -7.13 -11.45 55.63
CA VAL A 297 -6.49 -11.76 54.34
C VAL A 297 -6.66 -10.64 53.30
N ALA A 298 -7.74 -9.85 53.39
CA ALA A 298 -7.91 -8.66 52.55
C ALA A 298 -6.92 -7.53 52.92
N LYS A 299 -6.32 -7.57 54.11
CA LYS A 299 -5.33 -6.57 54.55
C LYS A 299 -3.91 -6.91 54.08
N THR A 300 -3.55 -8.18 53.87
CA THR A 300 -2.19 -8.56 53.46
C THR A 300 -1.91 -8.28 51.98
N SER A 301 -2.89 -8.37 51.09
CA SER A 301 -2.73 -7.99 49.66
C SER A 301 -2.64 -6.47 49.45
N TYR A 302 -3.27 -5.68 50.33
CA TYR A 302 -3.16 -4.22 50.28
C TYR A 302 -1.78 -3.73 50.75
N VAL A 303 -1.19 -4.40 51.75
CA VAL A 303 0.12 -4.04 52.30
C VAL A 303 1.29 -4.41 51.37
N SER A 304 1.19 -5.50 50.59
CA SER A 304 2.22 -5.87 49.62
C SER A 304 2.28 -4.90 48.42
N ASN A 305 1.14 -4.40 47.95
CA ASN A 305 1.08 -3.40 46.89
C ASN A 305 1.63 -2.04 47.33
N LEU A 306 1.35 -1.60 48.57
CA LEU A 306 1.94 -0.37 49.13
C LEU A 306 3.47 -0.45 49.27
N ARG A 307 4.03 -1.64 49.47
CA ARG A 307 5.47 -1.84 49.60
C ARG A 307 6.18 -1.76 48.24
N LEU A 308 5.55 -2.25 47.18
CA LEU A 308 6.04 -2.17 45.80
C LEU A 308 5.96 -0.75 45.22
N GLU A 309 4.92 0.02 45.55
CA GLU A 309 4.82 1.41 45.11
C GLU A 309 5.85 2.32 45.80
N ASN A 310 6.16 2.05 47.07
CA ASN A 310 7.18 2.81 47.81
C ASN A 310 8.62 2.46 47.36
N THR A 311 8.89 1.23 46.92
CA THR A 311 10.20 0.89 46.33
C THR A 311 10.37 1.47 44.93
N ALA A 312 9.30 1.53 44.12
CA ALA A 312 9.32 2.18 42.81
C ALA A 312 9.60 3.69 42.91
N ARG A 313 8.95 4.39 43.87
CA ARG A 313 9.23 5.82 44.12
C ARG A 313 10.66 6.09 44.58
N ARG A 314 11.29 5.18 45.35
CA ARG A 314 12.70 5.35 45.75
C ARG A 314 13.67 5.16 44.60
N GLY A 315 13.36 4.28 43.64
CA GLY A 315 14.20 4.07 42.45
C GLY A 315 14.21 5.25 41.47
N GLU A 316 13.09 5.97 41.33
CA GLU A 316 13.02 7.14 40.43
C GLU A 316 13.82 8.35 40.97
N VAL A 317 13.91 8.51 42.29
CA VAL A 317 14.70 9.59 42.91
C VAL A 317 16.21 9.39 42.67
N GLU A 318 16.71 8.15 42.68
CA GLU A 318 18.14 7.88 42.45
C GLU A 318 18.56 8.03 40.97
N ILE A 319 17.64 7.82 40.03
CA ILE A 319 17.93 7.95 38.57
C ILE A 319 17.91 9.42 38.14
N GLY A 320 17.04 10.25 38.76
CA GLY A 320 17.02 11.70 38.54
C GLY A 320 18.34 12.38 38.94
N ASP A 321 18.91 12.02 40.09
CA ASP A 321 20.15 12.64 40.59
C ASP A 321 21.40 12.25 39.78
N ARG A 322 21.42 11.07 39.14
CA ARG A 322 22.54 10.67 38.27
C ARG A 322 22.55 11.39 36.92
N THR A 323 21.38 11.73 36.39
CA THR A 323 21.28 12.44 35.11
C THR A 323 21.60 13.93 35.24
N ALA A 324 21.31 14.55 36.40
CA ALA A 324 21.67 15.93 36.67
C ALA A 324 23.19 16.19 36.73
N ARG A 325 24.00 15.19 37.14
CA ARG A 325 25.48 15.33 37.21
C ARG A 325 26.22 15.22 35.88
N MET A 326 25.61 14.66 34.83
CA MET A 326 26.30 14.49 33.54
C MET A 326 26.27 15.73 32.64
N TYR A 327 25.41 16.72 32.91
CA TYR A 327 25.23 17.86 32.01
C TYR A 327 26.00 19.15 32.39
N THR A 328 26.79 19.14 33.47
CA THR A 328 27.54 20.35 33.89
C THR A 328 29.03 20.34 33.52
N SER A 329 29.53 19.34 32.78
CA SER A 329 30.97 19.24 32.47
C SER A 329 31.24 19.12 30.97
N ARG A 330 30.99 20.22 30.23
CA ARG A 330 31.60 20.47 28.91
C ARG A 330 31.48 21.94 28.52
N LYS A 331 32.31 22.76 29.17
CA LYS A 331 32.79 24.03 28.64
C LYS A 331 34.25 24.15 29.08
N PHE A 332 35.17 23.93 28.15
CA PHE A 332 36.42 24.68 27.95
C PHE A 332 36.94 24.32 26.56
#